data_AF-A0A097ICC6-F1
#
_entry.id   AF-A0A097ICC6-F1
#
_cell.length_a   1.000
_cell.length_b   1.000
_cell.length_c   1.000
_cell.angle_alpha   90.00
_cell.angle_beta   90.00
_cell.angle_gamma   90.00
#
_symmetry.space_group_name_H-M   'P 1'
#
loop_
_entity.id
_entity.type
_entity.pdbx_description
1 polymer ?
#
loop_
_entity_poly.entity_id
_entity_poly.type
_entity_poly.pdbx_seq_one_letter_code
_entity_poly.pdbx_strand_id
1 'polypeptide(L)'
;MTSHAAIVSRELGVPAIVGTTNATTVLEDGQVVTLDGDKGAVLEGKTVEDDEETEPVEEVRPQSPVKPMTATEVKVNVSIPEAAERAAATGADGVGLLRTEHMILSLNQTPEKFIEEHSVDAYIKELIQGIRTVADEFYPRPVRVRTLDAPTDEFRQLEGGEDEPEEHN
;
A
#
# COMPACT_ATOMS: atom_id res chain seq x y z
N MET A 1 7.43 -2.26 -13.97
CA MET A 1 6.09 -1.74 -13.60
C MET A 1 6.24 -1.03 -12.28
N THR A 2 6.13 0.30 -12.27
CA THR A 2 6.41 1.17 -11.11
C THR A 2 5.35 2.25 -10.96
N SER A 3 4.09 1.95 -11.32
CA SER A 3 2.97 2.85 -11.05
C SER A 3 2.57 2.74 -9.58
N HIS A 4 2.16 3.85 -8.96
CA HIS A 4 1.62 3.92 -7.60
C HIS A 4 0.54 2.84 -7.40
N ALA A 5 -0.48 2.81 -8.26
CA ALA A 5 -1.59 1.86 -8.17
C ALA A 5 -1.13 0.39 -8.21
N ALA A 6 -0.12 0.07 -9.03
CA ALA A 6 0.41 -1.29 -9.12
C ALA A 6 1.20 -1.72 -7.87
N ILE A 7 1.86 -0.78 -7.18
CA ILE A 7 2.59 -1.05 -5.94
C ILE A 7 1.59 -1.27 -4.80
N VAL A 8 0.64 -0.34 -4.62
CA VAL A 8 -0.38 -0.43 -3.56
C VAL A 8 -1.21 -1.70 -3.70
N SER A 9 -1.65 -2.05 -4.91
CA SER A 9 -2.45 -3.26 -5.13
C SER A 9 -1.69 -4.54 -4.76
N ARG A 10 -0.38 -4.60 -5.02
CA ARG A 10 0.47 -5.73 -4.62
C ARG A 10 0.61 -5.85 -3.10
N GLU A 11 0.69 -4.73 -2.39
CA GLU A 11 0.76 -4.71 -0.93
C GLU A 11 -0.56 -5.19 -0.30
N LEU A 12 -1.69 -4.76 -0.87
CA LEU A 12 -3.02 -5.19 -0.46
C LEU A 12 -3.30 -6.67 -0.81
N GLY A 13 -2.61 -7.22 -1.80
CA GLY A 13 -2.86 -8.57 -2.32
C GLY A 13 -4.08 -8.62 -3.25
N VAL A 14 -4.44 -7.49 -3.87
CA VAL A 14 -5.55 -7.41 -4.82
C VAL A 14 -5.02 -7.38 -6.27
N PRO A 15 -5.67 -8.09 -7.22
CA PRO A 15 -5.31 -8.03 -8.63
C PRO A 15 -5.46 -6.60 -9.18
N ALA A 16 -4.48 -6.13 -9.96
CA ALA A 16 -4.55 -4.85 -10.63
C ALA A 16 -3.93 -4.88 -12.03
N ILE A 17 -4.58 -4.20 -12.97
CA ILE A 17 -4.12 -4.00 -14.34
C ILE A 17 -3.99 -2.49 -14.56
N VAL A 18 -2.77 -2.01 -14.80
CA VAL A 18 -2.48 -0.59 -15.03
C VAL A 18 -2.06 -0.35 -16.48
N GLY A 19 -2.36 0.82 -17.02
CA GLY A 19 -1.97 1.18 -18.40
C GLY A 19 -2.86 0.56 -19.49
N THR A 20 -4.13 0.31 -19.20
CA THR A 20 -5.11 -0.30 -20.11
C THR A 20 -5.43 0.52 -21.36
N THR A 21 -5.04 1.81 -21.42
CA THR A 21 -5.19 2.72 -22.56
C THR A 21 -6.64 3.09 -22.93
N ASN A 22 -7.56 2.12 -23.02
CA ASN A 22 -8.95 2.30 -23.49
C ASN A 22 -10.02 1.91 -22.45
N ALA A 23 -9.65 1.52 -21.23
CA ALA A 23 -10.61 1.01 -20.25
C ALA A 23 -11.78 1.98 -19.99
N THR A 24 -11.51 3.28 -19.87
CA THR A 24 -12.54 4.32 -19.64
C THR A 24 -13.50 4.52 -20.81
N THR A 25 -13.20 3.96 -21.99
CA THR A 25 -14.08 4.00 -23.17
C THR A 25 -14.80 2.69 -23.44
N VAL A 26 -14.32 1.59 -22.86
CA VAL A 26 -14.85 0.23 -23.08
C VAL A 26 -15.71 -0.23 -21.90
N LEU A 27 -15.38 0.20 -20.68
CA LEU A 27 -16.09 -0.18 -19.47
C LEU A 27 -17.16 0.85 -19.12
N GLU A 28 -18.31 0.36 -18.67
CA GLU A 28 -19.43 1.17 -18.20
C GLU A 28 -19.60 1.07 -16.67
N ASP A 29 -20.12 2.13 -16.05
CA ASP A 29 -20.40 2.13 -14.61
C ASP A 29 -21.38 1.01 -14.24
N GLY A 30 -21.00 0.20 -13.25
CA GLY A 30 -21.81 -0.95 -12.81
C GLY A 30 -21.63 -2.22 -13.67
N GLN A 31 -20.78 -2.20 -14.70
CA GLN A 31 -20.45 -3.39 -15.47
C GLN A 31 -19.64 -4.38 -14.62
N VAL A 32 -20.14 -5.61 -14.49
CA VAL A 32 -19.42 -6.70 -13.83
C VAL A 32 -18.33 -7.22 -14.78
N VAL A 33 -17.10 -7.27 -14.28
CA VAL A 33 -15.93 -7.78 -15.02
C VAL A 33 -15.10 -8.72 -14.16
N THR A 34 -14.32 -9.58 -14.81
CA THR A 34 -13.34 -10.45 -14.14
C THR A 34 -11.92 -10.02 -14.55
N LEU A 35 -11.02 -9.88 -13.58
CA LEU A 35 -9.64 -9.45 -13.80
C LEU A 35 -8.66 -10.63 -13.66
N ASP A 36 -7.81 -10.85 -14.67
CA ASP A 36 -6.64 -11.74 -14.60
C ASP A 36 -5.39 -10.85 -14.52
N GLY A 37 -4.91 -10.62 -13.28
CA GLY A 37 -3.78 -9.74 -12.99
C GLY A 37 -2.42 -10.28 -13.48
N ASP A 38 -2.29 -11.60 -13.68
CA ASP A 38 -1.05 -12.22 -14.16
C ASP A 38 -0.89 -12.05 -15.68
N LYS A 39 -1.99 -12.19 -16.43
CA LYS A 39 -2.01 -12.03 -17.88
C LYS A 39 -2.31 -10.60 -18.32
N GLY A 40 -2.73 -9.74 -17.41
CA GLY A 40 -3.17 -8.38 -17.71
C GLY A 40 -4.45 -8.34 -18.55
N ALA A 41 -5.35 -9.30 -18.36
CA ALA A 41 -6.57 -9.43 -19.15
C ALA A 41 -7.81 -9.04 -18.34
N VAL A 42 -8.71 -8.26 -18.95
CA VAL A 42 -10.05 -7.96 -18.45
C VAL A 42 -11.03 -8.79 -19.25
N LEU A 43 -11.85 -9.58 -18.56
CA LEU A 43 -12.83 -10.50 -19.14
C LEU A 43 -14.24 -10.06 -18.74
N GLU A 44 -15.22 -10.47 -19.54
CA GLU A 44 -16.63 -10.29 -19.21
C GLU A 44 -16.96 -11.00 -17.89
N GLY A 45 -17.65 -10.30 -16.99
CA GLY A 45 -17.93 -10.79 -15.65
C GLY A 45 -18.80 -12.02 -15.67
N LYS A 46 -18.42 -13.02 -14.87
CA LYS A 46 -19.34 -14.09 -14.45
C LYS A 46 -19.86 -13.73 -13.08
N THR A 47 -21.16 -13.89 -12.84
CA THR A 47 -21.73 -13.86 -11.49
C THR A 47 -21.10 -14.99 -10.70
N VAL A 48 -20.14 -14.64 -9.85
CA VAL A 48 -19.65 -15.53 -8.79
C VAL A 48 -20.70 -15.44 -7.68
N GLU A 49 -21.23 -16.57 -7.24
CA GLU A 49 -22.07 -16.61 -6.04
C GLU A 49 -21.21 -16.11 -4.86
N ASP A 50 -21.78 -15.26 -4.00
CA ASP A 50 -21.14 -14.56 -2.86
C ASP A 50 -20.59 -15.49 -1.75
N ASP A 51 -20.21 -16.73 -2.05
CA ASP A 51 -19.88 -17.73 -1.02
C ASP A 51 -18.39 -17.96 -0.78
N GLU A 52 -17.49 -17.30 -1.51
CA GLU A 52 -16.09 -17.23 -1.12
C GLU A 52 -15.59 -15.80 -1.35
N GLU A 53 -15.77 -14.94 -0.34
CA GLU A 53 -14.73 -13.95 -0.05
C GLU A 53 -13.43 -14.74 0.06
N THR A 54 -12.70 -14.89 -1.04
CA THR A 54 -11.33 -15.37 -1.01
C THR A 54 -10.56 -14.29 -0.28
N GLU A 55 -10.54 -14.40 1.05
CA GLU A 55 -9.56 -13.76 1.91
C GLU A 55 -8.22 -13.92 1.17
N PRO A 56 -7.54 -12.84 0.77
CA PRO A 56 -6.27 -12.90 0.05
C PRO A 56 -5.11 -13.44 0.93
N VAL A 57 -5.42 -14.31 1.88
CA VAL A 57 -4.67 -14.55 3.11
C VAL A 57 -4.07 -15.96 3.19
N GLU A 58 -4.60 -16.97 2.47
CA GLU A 58 -4.10 -18.35 2.63
C GLU A 58 -3.02 -18.80 1.63
N GLU A 59 -3.01 -18.32 0.37
CA GLU A 59 -2.13 -18.93 -0.65
C GLU A 59 -0.63 -18.61 -0.51
N VAL A 60 -0.23 -17.71 0.38
CA VAL A 60 1.20 -17.31 0.53
C VAL A 60 1.79 -17.70 1.89
N ARG A 61 1.17 -18.64 2.62
CA ARG A 61 1.79 -19.20 3.84
C ARG A 61 2.59 -20.46 3.48
N PRO A 62 3.92 -20.38 3.25
CA PRO A 62 4.73 -21.60 3.25
C PRO A 62 4.62 -22.22 4.65
N GLN A 63 4.00 -23.40 4.76
CA GLN A 63 3.78 -24.11 6.03
C GLN A 63 5.07 -24.51 6.76
N SER A 64 6.21 -24.31 6.10
CA SER A 64 7.53 -24.25 6.71
C SER A 64 8.39 -23.37 5.81
N PRO A 65 8.58 -22.08 6.15
CA PRO A 65 9.55 -21.28 5.43
C PRO A 65 10.92 -21.84 5.80
N VAL A 66 11.43 -22.76 4.98
CA VAL A 66 12.84 -23.12 5.00
C VAL A 66 13.55 -21.86 4.54
N LYS A 67 13.94 -21.00 5.49
CA LYS A 67 14.69 -19.80 5.19
C LYS A 67 16.03 -20.25 4.58
N PRO A 68 16.25 -20.06 3.27
CA PRO A 68 17.52 -20.45 2.69
C PRO A 68 18.62 -19.63 3.35
N MET A 69 19.75 -20.26 3.67
CA MET A 69 20.92 -19.52 4.14
C MET A 69 21.44 -18.67 2.99
N THR A 70 21.12 -17.38 3.01
CA THR A 70 21.61 -16.38 2.06
C THR A 70 22.77 -15.60 2.66
N ALA A 71 23.72 -15.17 1.83
CA ALA A 71 24.77 -14.24 2.25
C ALA A 71 24.22 -12.80 2.43
N THR A 72 23.05 -12.52 1.85
CA THR A 72 22.39 -11.22 1.83
C THR A 72 21.09 -11.29 2.61
N GLU A 73 20.83 -10.29 3.45
CA GLU A 73 19.55 -10.12 4.14
C GLU A 73 18.42 -9.84 3.13
N VAL A 74 17.32 -10.57 3.23
CA VAL A 74 16.10 -10.37 2.43
C VAL A 74 15.10 -9.62 3.30
N LYS A 75 14.87 -8.35 2.97
CA LYS A 75 13.94 -7.47 3.69
C LYS A 75 12.73 -7.14 2.84
N VAL A 76 11.62 -6.81 3.51
CA VAL A 76 10.38 -6.39 2.85
C VAL A 76 10.32 -4.88 2.69
N ASN A 77 9.53 -4.45 1.71
CA ASN A 77 9.02 -3.09 1.62
C ASN A 77 7.58 -3.10 2.15
N VAL A 78 7.25 -2.15 3.01
CA VAL A 78 5.92 -2.01 3.61
C VAL A 78 5.51 -0.54 3.44
N SER A 79 4.31 -0.27 2.94
CA SER A 79 3.77 1.09 2.90
C SER A 79 2.50 1.25 3.73
N ILE A 80 1.91 0.14 4.19
CA ILE A 80 0.64 0.11 4.93
C ILE A 80 0.83 -0.69 6.22
N PRO A 81 0.53 -0.12 7.42
CA PRO A 81 0.68 -0.81 8.70
C PRO A 81 -0.05 -2.16 8.79
N GLU A 82 -1.24 -2.25 8.20
CA GLU A 82 -2.10 -3.44 8.19
C GLU A 82 -1.45 -4.63 7.47
N ALA A 83 -0.53 -4.38 6.55
CA ALA A 83 0.21 -5.44 5.85
C ALA A 83 1.41 -5.97 6.66
N ALA A 84 1.73 -5.40 7.82
CA ALA A 84 2.92 -5.74 8.60
C ALA A 84 2.95 -7.20 9.06
N GLU A 85 1.84 -7.73 9.59
CA GLU A 85 1.72 -9.12 10.04
C GLU A 85 2.01 -10.10 8.88
N ARG A 86 1.35 -9.87 7.74
CA ARG A 86 1.55 -10.68 6.52
C ARG A 86 2.99 -10.62 6.04
N ALA A 87 3.58 -9.42 6.03
CA ALA A 87 4.96 -9.24 5.62
C ALA A 87 5.94 -9.92 6.60
N ALA A 88 5.67 -9.87 7.91
CA ALA A 88 6.45 -10.53 8.94
C ALA A 88 6.42 -12.06 8.80
N ALA A 89 5.25 -12.62 8.46
CA ALA A 89 5.02 -14.05 8.26
C ALA A 89 5.84 -14.66 7.11
N THR A 90 6.34 -13.84 6.18
CA THR A 90 7.24 -14.30 5.10
C THR A 90 8.60 -14.81 5.60
N GLY A 91 8.97 -14.51 6.85
CA GLY A 91 10.28 -14.86 7.42
C GLY A 91 11.41 -13.89 7.03
N ALA A 92 11.07 -12.72 6.48
CA ALA A 92 12.02 -11.68 6.10
C ALA A 92 12.91 -11.22 7.27
N ASP A 93 14.11 -10.76 6.94
CA ASP A 93 15.15 -10.27 7.86
C ASP A 93 14.84 -8.90 8.49
N GLY A 94 13.72 -8.28 8.13
CA GLY A 94 13.33 -6.94 8.58
C GLY A 94 12.58 -6.18 7.50
N VAL A 95 12.35 -4.90 7.77
CA VAL A 95 11.78 -3.95 6.80
C VAL A 95 12.91 -3.07 6.25
N GLY A 96 13.14 -3.16 4.95
CA GLY A 96 14.17 -2.42 4.23
C GLY A 96 13.73 -0.99 3.90
N LEU A 97 12.41 -0.81 3.76
CA LEU A 97 11.75 0.46 3.49
C LEU A 97 10.32 0.42 4.05
N LEU A 98 10.06 1.22 5.08
CA LEU A 98 8.73 1.59 5.54
C LEU A 98 8.41 2.98 4.97
N ARG A 99 7.43 3.03 4.08
CA ARG A 99 6.92 4.27 3.48
C ARG A 99 5.89 4.91 4.41
N THR A 100 6.05 6.19 4.71
CA THR A 100 5.13 6.93 5.59
C THR A 100 4.01 7.63 4.83
N GLU A 101 4.08 7.67 3.50
CA GLU A 101 3.14 8.40 2.64
C GLU A 101 1.70 7.96 2.90
N HIS A 102 1.41 6.65 2.91
CA HIS A 102 0.07 6.17 3.19
C HIS A 102 -0.44 6.59 4.58
N MET A 103 0.43 6.61 5.60
CA MET A 103 0.06 7.05 6.96
C MET A 103 -0.36 8.52 6.98
N ILE A 104 0.27 9.35 6.16
CA ILE A 104 0.03 10.80 6.08
C ILE A 104 -1.18 11.09 5.21
N LEU A 105 -1.24 10.50 4.01
CA LEU A 105 -2.32 10.72 3.04
C LEU A 105 -3.66 10.19 3.55
N SER A 106 -3.66 9.13 4.37
CA SER A 106 -4.89 8.59 4.99
C SER A 106 -5.54 9.56 5.98
N LEU A 107 -4.85 10.62 6.42
CA LEU A 107 -5.44 11.67 7.25
C LEU A 107 -6.38 12.58 6.44
N ASN A 108 -6.36 12.49 5.10
CA ASN A 108 -7.17 13.28 4.19
C ASN A 108 -6.96 14.80 4.31
N GLN A 109 -5.86 15.22 4.94
CA GLN A 109 -5.47 16.62 5.15
C GLN A 109 -3.97 16.76 4.92
N THR A 110 -3.52 17.93 4.43
CA THR A 110 -2.09 18.22 4.38
C THR A 110 -1.50 18.28 5.80
N PRO A 111 -0.19 17.98 5.99
CA PRO A 111 0.43 18.05 7.31
C PRO A 111 0.25 19.39 8.01
N GLU A 112 0.34 20.50 7.26
CA GLU A 112 0.17 21.85 7.81
C GLU A 112 -1.26 22.06 8.34
N LYS A 113 -2.27 21.70 7.53
CA LYS A 113 -3.68 21.84 7.93
C LYS A 113 -4.04 20.93 9.10
N PHE A 114 -3.60 19.68 9.08
CA PHE A 114 -3.83 18.75 10.19
C PHE A 114 -3.25 19.31 11.50
N ILE A 115 -2.05 19.90 11.45
CA ILE A 115 -1.41 20.50 12.63
C ILE A 115 -2.18 21.73 13.12
N GLU A 116 -2.68 22.56 12.21
CA GLU A 116 -3.49 23.74 12.57
C GLU A 116 -4.80 23.34 13.27
N GLU A 117 -5.47 22.30 12.79
CA GLU A 117 -6.76 21.86 13.33
C GLU A 117 -6.66 20.99 14.59
N HIS A 118 -5.67 20.09 14.67
CA HIS A 118 -5.60 19.06 15.73
C HIS A 118 -4.43 19.23 16.70
N SER A 119 -3.35 19.91 16.32
CA SER A 119 -2.03 20.04 16.97
C SER A 119 -0.91 19.13 16.44
N VAL A 120 0.32 19.58 16.68
CA VAL A 120 1.56 18.84 16.39
C VAL A 120 1.60 17.49 17.11
N ASP A 121 1.13 17.43 18.36
CA ASP A 121 1.15 16.19 19.16
C ASP A 121 0.22 15.13 18.58
N ALA A 122 -0.93 15.53 18.03
CA ALA A 122 -1.84 14.62 17.34
C ALA A 122 -1.18 14.04 16.08
N TYR A 123 -0.52 14.87 15.27
CA TYR A 123 0.19 14.43 14.07
C TYR A 123 1.33 13.45 14.39
N ILE A 124 2.14 13.77 15.41
CA ILE A 124 3.20 12.88 15.91
C ILE A 124 2.61 11.53 16.35
N LYS A 125 1.47 11.55 17.03
CA LYS A 125 0.82 10.33 17.52
C LYS A 125 0.38 9.41 16.39
N GLU A 126 -0.20 9.93 15.31
CA GLU A 126 -0.59 9.15 14.13
C GLU A 126 0.62 8.44 13.50
N LEU A 127 1.72 9.18 13.29
CA LEU A 127 2.96 8.62 12.75
C LEU A 127 3.56 7.57 13.68
N ILE A 128 3.58 7.82 14.99
CA ILE A 128 4.07 6.86 15.98
C ILE A 128 3.22 5.60 15.95
N GLN A 129 1.90 5.71 15.88
CA GLN A 129 1.01 4.56 15.85
C GLN A 129 1.28 3.69 14.62
N GLY A 130 1.33 4.28 13.42
CA GLY A 130 1.61 3.55 12.18
C GLY A 130 3.00 2.89 12.18
N ILE A 131 4.05 3.62 12.57
CA ILE A 131 5.42 3.09 12.61
C ILE A 131 5.56 2.00 13.67
N ARG A 132 4.93 2.17 14.83
CA ARG A 132 5.00 1.22 15.94
C ARG A 132 4.33 -0.10 15.59
N THR A 133 3.17 -0.09 14.93
CA THR A 133 2.51 -1.31 14.46
C THR A 133 3.46 -2.16 13.62
N VAL A 134 4.19 -1.54 12.68
CA VAL A 134 5.18 -2.26 11.86
C VAL A 134 6.39 -2.69 12.70
N ALA A 135 6.89 -1.83 13.59
CA ALA A 135 8.06 -2.14 14.41
C ALA A 135 7.81 -3.32 15.38
N ASP A 136 6.62 -3.39 15.97
CA ASP A 136 6.24 -4.43 16.92
C ASP A 136 6.15 -5.80 16.21
N GLU A 137 5.57 -5.87 15.00
CA GLU A 137 5.52 -7.10 14.18
C GLU A 137 6.90 -7.61 13.73
N PHE A 138 7.84 -6.68 13.52
CA PHE A 138 9.18 -7.05 13.09
C PHE A 138 10.15 -7.29 14.23
N TYR A 139 9.85 -6.92 15.48
CA TYR A 139 10.76 -7.05 16.62
C TYR A 139 11.30 -8.49 16.76
N PRO A 140 12.63 -8.68 16.94
CA PRO A 140 13.70 -7.68 17.09
C PRO A 140 14.40 -7.28 15.77
N ARG A 141 13.82 -7.60 14.62
CA ARG A 141 14.38 -7.31 13.29
C ARG A 141 14.33 -5.81 12.98
N PRO A 142 15.30 -5.27 12.22
CA PRO A 142 15.35 -3.84 11.92
C PRO A 142 14.21 -3.38 11.02
N VAL A 143 13.71 -2.17 11.28
CA VAL A 143 12.75 -1.45 10.44
C VAL A 143 13.36 -0.12 10.01
N ARG A 144 13.45 0.11 8.70
CA ARG A 144 13.99 1.35 8.12
C ARG A 144 12.85 2.21 7.61
N VAL A 145 12.57 3.31 8.31
CA VAL A 145 11.53 4.26 7.93
C VAL A 145 12.10 5.29 6.98
N ARG A 146 11.40 5.55 5.88
CA ARG A 146 11.65 6.71 5.02
C ARG A 146 10.69 7.81 5.43
N THR A 147 11.20 9.03 5.56
CA THR A 147 10.35 10.20 5.76
C THR A 147 9.47 10.46 4.54
N LEU A 148 8.54 11.39 4.66
CA LEU A 148 7.65 11.81 3.58
C LEU A 148 8.40 12.08 2.27
N ASP A 149 8.04 11.34 1.22
CA ASP A 149 8.50 11.47 -0.16
C ASP A 149 7.28 11.29 -1.08
N ALA A 150 6.33 12.22 -0.96
CA ALA A 150 5.14 12.31 -1.80
C ALA A 150 5.25 13.54 -2.72
N PRO A 151 4.86 13.42 -4.00
CA PRO A 151 4.85 14.55 -4.92
C PRO A 151 3.69 15.51 -4.63
N THR A 152 3.80 16.76 -5.08
CA THR A 152 2.83 17.83 -4.76
C THR A 152 1.42 17.56 -5.30
N ASP A 153 1.27 16.73 -6.34
CA ASP A 153 -0.01 16.30 -6.88
C ASP A 153 -0.79 15.35 -5.96
N GLU A 154 -0.13 14.59 -5.10
CA GLU A 154 -0.80 13.80 -4.07
C GLU A 154 -1.34 14.70 -2.93
N PHE A 155 -0.66 15.79 -2.59
CA PHE A 155 -1.14 16.76 -1.59
C PHE A 155 -2.29 17.63 -2.10
N ARG A 156 -2.32 18.01 -3.38
CA ARG A 156 -3.41 18.80 -3.99
C ARG A 156 -4.79 18.16 -3.87
N GLN A 157 -4.84 16.83 -3.69
CA GLN A 157 -6.09 16.08 -3.54
C GLN A 157 -6.60 16.05 -2.09
N LEU A 158 -5.79 16.52 -1.13
CA LEU A 158 -6.13 16.56 0.29
C LEU A 158 -6.73 17.92 0.66
N GLU A 159 -7.41 17.94 1.80
CA GLU A 159 -7.84 19.19 2.41
C GLU A 159 -6.61 20.04 2.80
N GLY A 160 -6.57 21.32 2.44
CA GLY A 160 -5.41 22.18 2.72
C GLY A 160 -4.27 22.08 1.70
N GLY A 161 -4.50 21.39 0.57
CA GLY A 161 -3.56 21.26 -0.54
C GLY A 161 -3.81 22.25 -1.67
N GLU A 162 -4.71 23.22 -1.51
CA GLU A 162 -5.13 24.15 -2.56
C GLU A 162 -4.00 25.06 -3.05
N ASP A 163 -3.02 25.34 -2.18
CA ASP A 163 -1.85 26.18 -2.45
C ASP A 163 -0.61 25.39 -2.95
N GLU A 164 -0.72 24.06 -3.06
CA GLU A 164 0.38 23.21 -3.55
C GLU A 164 0.67 23.51 -5.04
N PRO A 165 1.94 23.71 -5.42
CA PRO A 165 2.29 24.14 -6.76
C PRO A 165 1.98 23.05 -7.80
N GLU A 166 1.54 23.49 -8.98
CA GLU A 166 1.47 22.62 -10.14
C GLU A 166 2.87 22.42 -10.72
N GLU A 167 3.41 21.22 -10.54
CA GLU A 167 4.70 20.83 -11.10
C GLU A 167 4.49 20.12 -12.45
N HIS A 168 5.19 20.58 -13.49
CA HIS A 168 5.26 19.87 -14.76
C HIS A 168 6.25 18.71 -14.64
N ASN A 169 5.72 17.49 -14.62
CA ASN A 169 6.47 16.26 -14.91
C ASN A 169 6.18 15.78 -16.33
#